data_AF-A0A379WZ44-F1
#
_entry.id   AF-A0A379WZ44-F1
#
_cell.length_a   1.000
_cell.length_b   1.000
_cell.length_c   1.000
_cell.angle_alpha   90.00
_cell.angle_beta   90.00
_cell.angle_gamma   90.00
#
_symmetry.space_group_name_H-M   'P 1'
#
loop_
_entity.id
_entity.type
_entity.pdbx_description
1 polymer ?
#
loop_
_entity_poly.entity_id
_entity_poly.type
_entity_poly.pdbx_seq_one_letter_code
_entity_poly.pdbx_strand_id
1 'polypeptide(L)'
;MNAYQDILKNELAEKEKNLTLQLNEVASDKAALTAPSRDTFVRLLNATPNGVIRNSDVAKGVVETSLNVGVVTMSDANVEIHCLIRSLIDSGKDYVVSMLDSLGKLAGAKTEAKGSYPGWQPDANSPVMHLVRETYQRLFNKTPNIQIIHAGLECGLFKKPYPDMDMVLLAYHYRTSLSG
;
A
#
# COMPACT_ATOMS: atom_id res chain seq x y z
N MET A 1 24.86 -16.47 4.03
CA MET A 1 23.43 -16.70 3.77
C MET A 1 22.73 -17.30 4.98
N ASN A 2 23.21 -18.42 5.54
CA ASN A 2 22.54 -19.12 6.66
C ASN A 2 22.29 -18.21 7.88
N ALA A 3 23.31 -17.48 8.34
CA ALA A 3 23.16 -16.58 9.49
C ALA A 3 22.07 -15.50 9.32
N TYR A 4 21.93 -14.94 8.11
CA TYR A 4 20.90 -13.93 7.84
C TYR A 4 19.51 -14.55 7.70
N GLN A 5 19.41 -15.73 7.10
CA GLN A 5 18.15 -16.46 7.04
C GLN A 5 17.64 -16.79 8.45
N ASP A 6 18.53 -17.19 9.36
CA ASP A 6 18.16 -17.53 10.73
C ASP A 6 17.65 -16.31 11.49
N ILE A 7 18.25 -15.13 11.27
CA ILE A 7 17.74 -13.84 11.78
C ILE A 7 16.31 -13.60 11.26
N LEU A 8 16.08 -13.67 9.94
CA LEU A 8 14.76 -13.43 9.35
C LEU A 8 13.71 -14.44 9.84
N LYS A 9 14.08 -15.71 9.95
CA LYS A 9 13.17 -16.75 10.46
C LYS A 9 12.81 -16.53 11.93
N ASN A 10 13.74 -16.03 12.73
CA ASN A 10 13.46 -15.66 14.11
C ASN A 10 12.55 -14.42 14.19
N GLU A 11 12.85 -13.37 13.43
CA GLU A 11 12.08 -12.12 13.44
C GLU A 11 10.66 -12.28 12.90
N LEU A 12 10.47 -13.11 11.87
CA LEU A 12 9.21 -13.24 11.13
C LEU A 12 8.46 -14.55 11.42
N ALA A 13 8.89 -15.35 12.41
CA ALA A 13 8.38 -16.69 12.71
C ALA A 13 6.84 -16.79 12.75
N GLU A 14 6.19 -15.79 13.35
CA GLU A 14 4.74 -15.77 13.54
C GLU A 14 3.94 -15.53 12.25
N LYS A 15 4.54 -14.84 11.26
CA LYS A 15 3.86 -14.42 10.03
C LYS A 15 4.35 -15.15 8.78
N GLU A 16 5.64 -15.45 8.70
CA GLU A 16 6.30 -15.98 7.50
C GLU A 16 6.86 -17.40 7.75
N LYS A 17 5.96 -18.38 7.90
CA LYS A 17 6.32 -19.77 8.23
C LYS A 17 7.14 -20.49 7.17
N ASN A 18 7.09 -20.01 5.93
CA ASN A 18 7.68 -20.66 4.77
C ASN A 18 8.85 -19.86 4.16
N LEU A 19 9.42 -18.89 4.90
CA LEU A 19 10.53 -18.08 4.41
C LEU A 19 11.77 -18.95 4.15
N THR A 20 12.29 -18.87 2.93
CA THR A 20 13.51 -19.57 2.50
C THR A 20 14.38 -18.64 1.66
N LEU A 21 15.70 -18.72 1.85
CA LEU A 21 16.70 -18.07 1.01
C LEU A 21 17.45 -19.17 0.25
N GLN A 22 17.58 -19.00 -1.05
CA GLN A 22 18.31 -19.93 -1.92
C GLN A 22 19.47 -19.20 -2.58
N LEU A 23 20.61 -19.89 -2.66
CA LEU A 23 21.77 -19.45 -3.40
C LEU A 23 22.00 -20.46 -4.50
N ASN A 24 21.67 -20.06 -5.72
CA ASN A 24 21.86 -20.88 -6.90
C ASN A 24 22.95 -20.24 -7.74
N GLU A 25 23.95 -21.02 -8.13
CA GLU A 25 24.92 -20.58 -9.11
C GLU A 25 24.24 -20.43 -10.47
N VAL A 26 24.50 -19.31 -11.14
CA VAL A 26 23.94 -18.99 -12.45
C VAL A 26 25.05 -18.49 -13.36
N ALA A 27 25.10 -19.04 -14.58
CA ALA A 27 25.92 -18.47 -15.64
C ALA A 27 25.16 -17.28 -16.23
N SER A 28 25.87 -16.17 -16.45
CA SER A 28 25.33 -14.98 -17.10
C SER A 28 26.35 -14.43 -18.07
N ASP A 29 25.92 -14.13 -19.27
CA ASP A 29 26.66 -13.40 -20.30
C ASP A 29 26.57 -11.87 -20.13
N LYS A 30 25.65 -11.40 -19.29
CA LYS A 30 25.49 -9.98 -18.97
C LYS A 30 26.62 -9.45 -18.09
N ALA A 31 27.02 -8.22 -18.37
CA ALA A 31 27.95 -7.48 -17.54
C ALA A 31 27.38 -7.21 -16.14
N ALA A 32 28.22 -7.33 -15.12
CA ALA A 32 27.85 -6.95 -13.76
C ALA A 32 27.70 -5.43 -13.62
N LEU A 33 26.88 -4.99 -12.66
CA LEU A 33 26.80 -3.58 -12.29
C LEU A 33 28.16 -3.07 -11.82
N THR A 34 28.47 -1.82 -12.16
CA THR A 34 29.61 -1.11 -11.55
C THR A 34 29.39 -0.96 -10.05
N ALA A 35 30.47 -0.96 -9.26
CA ALA A 35 30.37 -0.82 -7.80
C ALA A 35 29.55 0.42 -7.36
N PRO A 36 29.73 1.62 -7.96
CA PRO A 36 28.89 2.78 -7.63
C PRO A 36 27.41 2.56 -7.93
N SER A 37 27.07 1.95 -9.07
CA SER A 37 25.66 1.71 -9.44
C SER A 37 25.00 0.68 -8.52
N ARG A 38 25.71 -0.41 -8.22
CA ARG A 38 25.28 -1.44 -7.27
C ARG A 38 25.01 -0.84 -5.88
N ASP A 39 25.97 -0.08 -5.37
CA ASP A 39 25.89 0.45 -4.00
C ASP A 39 24.78 1.49 -3.89
N THR A 40 24.64 2.38 -4.87
CA THR A 40 23.52 3.34 -4.93
C THR A 40 22.18 2.63 -4.99
N PHE A 41 22.03 1.61 -5.85
CA PHE A 41 20.77 0.86 -5.97
C PHE A 41 20.39 0.15 -4.67
N VAL A 42 21.31 -0.61 -4.07
CA VAL A 42 21.05 -1.34 -2.82
C VAL A 42 20.71 -0.39 -1.68
N ARG A 43 21.41 0.74 -1.56
CA ARG A 43 21.13 1.75 -0.53
C ARG A 43 19.80 2.45 -0.76
N LEU A 44 19.49 2.81 -2.00
CA LEU A 44 18.22 3.42 -2.37
C LEU A 44 17.06 2.47 -2.02
N LEU A 45 17.14 1.21 -2.43
CA LEU A 45 16.09 0.22 -2.17
C LEU A 45 15.92 -0.02 -0.66
N ASN A 46 17.02 -0.14 0.09
CA ASN A 46 16.98 -0.33 1.53
C ASN A 46 16.43 0.89 2.29
N ALA A 47 16.66 2.11 1.79
CA ALA A 47 16.18 3.34 2.40
C ALA A 47 14.76 3.72 1.93
N THR A 48 14.26 3.13 0.84
CA THR A 48 12.91 3.39 0.35
C THR A 48 11.90 2.93 1.40
N PRO A 49 10.96 3.80 1.85
CA PRO A 49 9.97 3.40 2.82
C PRO A 49 9.12 2.25 2.26
N ASN A 50 8.59 1.38 3.12
CA ASN A 50 7.66 0.33 2.72
C ASN A 50 6.74 -0.06 3.88
N GLY A 51 5.46 -0.28 3.60
CA GLY A 51 4.44 -0.60 4.58
C GLY A 51 3.67 0.63 5.10
N VAL A 52 3.26 0.57 6.37
CA VAL A 52 2.47 1.60 7.03
C VAL A 52 3.34 2.82 7.34
N ILE A 53 2.93 3.99 6.85
CA ILE A 53 3.57 5.28 7.15
C ILE A 53 2.90 5.94 8.35
N ARG A 54 1.56 5.92 8.38
CA ARG A 54 0.77 6.54 9.45
C ARG A 54 -0.55 5.79 9.66
N ASN A 55 -0.88 5.51 10.91
CA ASN A 55 -2.22 5.07 11.32
C ASN A 55 -3.10 6.28 11.60
N SER A 56 -4.41 6.12 11.40
CA SER A 56 -5.38 7.19 11.61
C SER A 56 -5.63 7.43 13.11
N ASP A 57 -5.57 8.70 13.53
CA ASP A 57 -5.96 9.11 14.89
C ASP A 57 -7.48 9.22 15.03
N VAL A 58 -8.20 9.45 13.92
CA VAL A 58 -9.66 9.57 13.91
C VAL A 58 -10.35 8.22 13.78
N ALA A 59 -9.70 7.24 13.14
CA ALA A 59 -10.23 5.90 12.92
C ALA A 59 -9.31 4.83 13.54
N LYS A 60 -9.62 4.42 14.79
CA LYS A 60 -8.81 3.47 15.54
C LYS A 60 -8.60 2.16 14.77
N GLY A 61 -7.34 1.76 14.61
CA GLY A 61 -6.94 0.52 13.94
C GLY A 61 -6.95 0.60 12.41
N VAL A 62 -7.20 1.78 11.84
CA VAL A 62 -7.20 2.00 10.39
C VAL A 62 -5.87 2.62 9.98
N VAL A 63 -5.25 2.06 8.93
CA VAL A 63 -4.09 2.67 8.28
C VAL A 63 -4.57 3.90 7.52
N GLU A 64 -3.93 5.05 7.74
CA GLU A 64 -4.27 6.27 7.01
C GLU A 64 -3.41 6.42 5.77
N THR A 65 -2.09 6.20 5.89
CA THR A 65 -1.13 6.35 4.79
C THR A 65 -0.18 5.16 4.77
N SER A 66 0.05 4.59 3.58
CA SER A 66 1.00 3.50 3.36
C SER A 66 1.63 3.60 1.98
N LEU A 67 2.70 2.84 1.78
CA LEU A 67 3.29 2.58 0.47
C LEU A 67 3.68 1.11 0.35
N ASN A 68 3.56 0.54 -0.83
CA ASN A 68 4.10 -0.80 -1.14
C ASN A 68 5.08 -0.73 -2.32
N VAL A 69 6.30 -1.20 -2.14
CA VAL A 69 7.26 -1.49 -3.22
C VAL A 69 6.83 -2.80 -3.87
N GLY A 70 6.12 -2.70 -4.99
CA GLY A 70 5.45 -3.85 -5.60
C GLY A 70 6.28 -4.58 -6.64
N VAL A 71 7.03 -3.82 -7.45
CA VAL A 71 7.79 -4.38 -8.57
C VAL A 71 9.15 -3.70 -8.63
N VAL A 72 10.21 -4.50 -8.72
CA VAL A 72 11.57 -4.04 -9.02
C VAL A 72 12.03 -4.77 -10.26
N THR A 73 12.36 -4.01 -11.31
CA THR A 73 12.78 -4.56 -12.61
C THR A 73 14.10 -3.97 -13.03
N MET A 74 15.00 -4.81 -13.53
CA MET A 74 16.30 -4.41 -14.04
C MET A 74 16.36 -4.71 -15.53
N SER A 75 16.71 -3.70 -16.32
CA SER A 75 17.03 -3.82 -17.75
C SER A 75 18.53 -3.61 -17.96
N ASP A 76 19.01 -3.74 -19.19
CA ASP A 76 20.42 -3.48 -19.52
C ASP A 76 20.79 -1.98 -19.36
N ALA A 77 19.80 -1.09 -19.34
CA ALA A 77 20.01 0.36 -19.27
C ALA A 77 19.72 0.97 -17.89
N ASN A 78 18.77 0.41 -17.13
CA ASN A 78 18.30 1.02 -15.88
C ASN A 78 17.68 0.00 -14.91
N VAL A 79 17.42 0.48 -13.69
CA VAL A 79 16.60 -0.20 -12.69
C VAL A 79 15.38 0.66 -12.40
N GLU A 80 14.21 0.03 -12.37
CA GLU A 80 12.95 0.68 -12.04
C GLU A 80 12.37 0.08 -10.74
N ILE A 81 11.96 0.96 -9.83
CA ILE A 81 11.33 0.62 -8.55
C ILE A 81 9.91 1.18 -8.57
N HIS A 82 8.93 0.32 -8.73
CA HIS A 82 7.52 0.69 -8.80
C HIS A 82 6.87 0.60 -7.42
N CYS A 83 6.42 1.74 -6.92
CA CYS A 83 5.76 1.87 -5.62
C CYS A 83 4.29 2.28 -5.79
N LEU A 84 3.40 1.72 -4.96
CA LEU A 84 2.01 2.14 -4.88
C LEU A 84 1.74 2.83 -3.54
N ILE A 85 1.43 4.13 -3.61
CA ILE A 85 1.08 4.96 -2.45
C ILE A 85 -0.43 4.91 -2.25
N ARG A 86 -0.86 4.79 -1.00
CA ARG A 86 -2.27 4.85 -0.60
C ARG A 86 -2.41 5.80 0.58
N SER A 87 -3.41 6.67 0.54
CA SER A 87 -3.80 7.46 1.69
C SER A 87 -5.30 7.74 1.72
N LEU A 88 -5.87 7.84 2.92
CA LEU A 88 -7.25 8.32 3.12
C LEU A 88 -7.36 9.83 2.85
N ILE A 89 -6.24 10.56 2.94
CA ILE A 89 -6.17 12.01 2.74
C ILE A 89 -5.13 12.35 1.66
N ASP A 90 -5.44 13.29 0.78
CA ASP A 90 -4.54 13.60 -0.34
C ASP A 90 -3.19 14.17 0.12
N SER A 91 -3.17 14.95 1.21
CA SER A 91 -1.93 15.46 1.78
C SER A 91 -0.96 14.38 2.29
N GLY A 92 -1.49 13.24 2.75
CA GLY A 92 -0.68 12.09 3.17
C GLY A 92 0.02 11.41 1.99
N LYS A 93 -0.67 11.33 0.84
CA LYS A 93 -0.09 10.83 -0.42
C LYS A 93 0.99 11.79 -0.93
N ASP A 94 0.72 13.09 -0.93
CA ASP A 94 1.68 14.11 -1.36
C ASP A 94 2.95 14.12 -0.51
N TYR A 95 2.80 13.89 0.80
CA TYR A 95 3.94 13.71 1.71
C TYR A 95 4.84 12.54 1.31
N VAL A 96 4.26 11.37 1.00
CA VAL A 96 5.04 10.20 0.58
C VAL A 96 5.68 10.42 -0.80
N VAL A 97 4.99 11.08 -1.73
CA VAL A 97 5.60 11.48 -3.02
C VAL A 97 6.80 12.38 -2.80
N SER A 98 6.67 13.39 -1.93
CA SER A 98 7.77 14.30 -1.58
C SER A 98 8.96 13.58 -0.92
N MET A 99 8.68 12.59 -0.06
CA MET A 99 9.70 11.74 0.56
C MET A 99 10.46 10.92 -0.49
N LEU A 100 9.76 10.25 -1.40
CA LEU A 100 10.38 9.48 -2.48
C LEU A 100 11.19 10.37 -3.42
N ASP A 101 10.67 11.54 -3.76
CA ASP A 101 11.37 12.52 -4.61
C ASP A 101 12.68 12.99 -3.95
N SER A 102 12.65 13.25 -2.65
CA SER A 102 13.83 13.62 -1.87
C SER A 102 14.87 12.50 -1.88
N LEU A 103 14.44 11.26 -1.66
CA LEU A 103 15.32 10.09 -1.68
C LEU A 103 15.90 9.82 -3.08
N GLY A 104 15.08 9.96 -4.12
CA GLY A 104 15.49 9.85 -5.51
C GLY A 104 16.59 10.86 -5.85
N LYS A 105 16.39 12.13 -5.48
CA LYS A 105 17.39 13.19 -5.65
C LYS A 105 18.71 12.88 -4.95
N LEU A 106 18.68 12.38 -3.72
CA LEU A 106 19.90 11.97 -2.99
C LEU A 106 20.64 10.82 -3.68
N ALA A 107 19.91 9.91 -4.31
CA ALA A 107 20.48 8.78 -5.05
C ALA A 107 20.86 9.11 -6.51
N GLY A 108 20.56 10.33 -6.99
CA GLY A 108 20.70 10.69 -8.40
C GLY A 108 19.71 9.97 -9.32
N ALA A 109 18.61 9.44 -8.78
CA ALA A 109 17.55 8.76 -9.52
C ALA A 109 16.46 9.75 -9.96
N LYS A 110 15.76 9.39 -11.04
CA LYS A 110 14.58 10.12 -11.49
C LYS A 110 13.32 9.52 -10.86
N THR A 111 12.51 10.38 -10.26
CA THR A 111 11.22 10.06 -9.64
C THR A 111 10.07 10.63 -10.46
N GLU A 112 9.00 9.85 -10.62
CA GLU A 112 7.80 10.28 -11.34
C GLU A 112 6.55 9.71 -10.66
N ALA A 113 5.61 10.58 -10.29
CA ALA A 113 4.32 10.18 -9.73
C ALA A 113 3.25 10.16 -10.83
N LYS A 114 2.53 9.05 -10.97
CA LYS A 114 1.44 8.86 -11.95
C LYS A 114 0.22 8.19 -11.30
N GLY A 115 -0.94 8.32 -11.95
CA GLY A 115 -2.14 7.56 -11.59
C GLY A 115 -2.78 7.98 -10.26
N SER A 116 -2.65 9.25 -9.86
CA SER A 116 -3.26 9.75 -8.63
C SER A 116 -4.79 9.72 -8.71
N TYR A 117 -5.41 9.11 -7.71
CA TYR A 117 -6.85 9.20 -7.44
C TYR A 117 -7.07 9.76 -6.04
N PRO A 118 -8.15 10.54 -5.83
CA PRO A 118 -8.46 11.13 -4.54
C PRO A 118 -8.84 10.06 -3.51
N GLY A 119 -8.49 10.31 -2.25
CA GLY A 119 -9.01 9.54 -1.13
C GLY A 119 -10.51 9.77 -0.93
N TRP A 120 -11.15 8.88 -0.16
CA TRP A 120 -12.51 9.09 0.33
C TRP A 120 -12.48 9.08 1.86
N GLN A 121 -12.45 10.27 2.44
CA GLN A 121 -12.42 10.42 3.89
C GLN A 121 -13.81 10.08 4.47
N PRO A 122 -13.87 9.25 5.52
CA PRO A 122 -15.12 8.91 6.19
C PRO A 122 -15.70 10.12 6.93
N ASP A 123 -17.03 10.26 6.87
CA ASP A 123 -17.80 11.24 7.64
C ASP A 123 -18.65 10.53 8.69
N ALA A 124 -18.33 10.73 9.96
CA ALA A 124 -19.03 10.13 11.08
C ALA A 124 -20.46 10.69 11.28
N ASN A 125 -20.76 11.86 10.70
CA ASN A 125 -22.05 12.54 10.82
C ASN A 125 -22.92 12.38 9.57
N SER A 126 -22.52 11.52 8.62
CA SER A 126 -23.24 11.25 7.38
C SER A 126 -24.70 10.82 7.65
N PRO A 127 -25.70 11.63 7.22
CA PRO A 127 -27.11 11.28 7.38
C PRO A 127 -27.48 9.95 6.70
N VAL A 128 -26.94 9.68 5.50
CA VAL A 128 -27.24 8.45 4.77
C VAL A 128 -26.63 7.23 5.46
N MET A 129 -25.45 7.36 6.08
CA MET A 129 -24.83 6.30 6.89
C MET A 129 -25.71 5.94 8.10
N HIS A 130 -26.25 6.95 8.79
CA HIS A 130 -27.18 6.71 9.90
C HIS A 130 -28.47 6.00 9.44
N LEU A 131 -29.08 6.46 8.35
CA LEU A 131 -30.27 5.84 7.77
C LEU A 131 -30.04 4.38 7.38
N VAL A 132 -28.90 4.09 6.74
CA VAL A 132 -28.53 2.73 6.32
C VAL A 132 -28.29 1.84 7.54
N ARG A 133 -27.64 2.37 8.58
CA ARG A 133 -27.41 1.64 9.84
C ARG A 133 -28.73 1.26 10.51
N GLU A 134 -29.65 2.20 10.65
CA GLU A 134 -30.96 1.98 11.28
C GLU A 134 -31.81 1.01 10.47
N THR A 135 -31.81 1.15 9.14
CA THR A 135 -32.52 0.24 8.25
C THR A 135 -31.97 -1.18 8.35
N TYR A 136 -30.64 -1.35 8.38
CA TYR A 136 -30.01 -2.65 8.54
C TYR A 136 -30.37 -3.29 9.89
N GLN A 137 -30.32 -2.52 10.99
CA GLN A 137 -30.73 -2.99 12.31
C GLN A 137 -32.19 -3.45 12.32
N ARG A 138 -33.10 -2.69 11.71
CA ARG A 138 -34.52 -3.05 11.64
C ARG A 138 -34.76 -4.33 10.83
N LEU A 139 -34.05 -4.51 9.73
CA LEU A 139 -34.25 -5.66 8.84
C LEU A 139 -33.61 -6.94 9.37
N PHE A 140 -32.45 -6.86 10.01
CA PHE A 140 -31.64 -8.02 10.37
C PHE A 140 -31.47 -8.23 11.87
N ASN A 141 -32.02 -7.32 12.69
CA ASN A 141 -31.84 -7.27 14.14
C ASN A 141 -30.36 -7.33 14.57
N LYS A 142 -29.47 -6.74 13.77
CA LYS A 142 -28.02 -6.72 13.96
C LYS A 142 -27.46 -5.37 13.59
N THR A 143 -26.47 -4.91 14.33
CA THR A 143 -25.77 -3.66 14.00
C THR A 143 -24.79 -3.95 12.87
N PRO A 144 -24.83 -3.19 11.76
CA PRO A 144 -23.88 -3.40 10.67
C PRO A 144 -22.46 -3.05 11.12
N ASN A 145 -21.50 -3.80 10.61
CA ASN A 145 -20.09 -3.51 10.83
C ASN A 145 -19.67 -2.37 9.88
N ILE A 146 -19.62 -1.15 10.39
CA ILE A 146 -19.18 0.03 9.64
C ILE A 146 -17.66 0.03 9.64
N GLN A 147 -17.06 -0.05 8.45
CA GLN A 147 -15.62 -0.15 8.28
C GLN A 147 -15.09 0.90 7.31
N ILE A 148 -13.86 1.34 7.56
CA ILE A 148 -13.05 2.08 6.61
C ILE A 148 -12.05 1.09 6.04
N ILE A 149 -11.95 1.05 4.71
CA ILE A 149 -10.99 0.17 4.05
C ILE A 149 -9.80 0.99 3.53
N HIS A 150 -8.60 0.48 3.73
CA HIS A 150 -7.38 1.08 3.17
C HIS A 150 -7.14 0.59 1.74
N ALA A 151 -8.10 0.89 0.86
CA ALA A 151 -8.13 0.48 -0.54
C ALA A 151 -8.67 1.62 -1.42
N GLY A 152 -8.44 1.52 -2.74
CA GLY A 152 -9.02 2.47 -3.70
C GLY A 152 -10.49 2.13 -3.95
N LEU A 153 -11.36 3.12 -3.83
CA LEU A 153 -12.78 3.05 -4.18
C LEU A 153 -13.16 4.22 -5.09
N GLU A 154 -14.07 3.98 -6.01
CA GLU A 154 -14.58 4.98 -6.95
C GLU A 154 -15.30 6.14 -6.23
N CYS A 155 -15.77 5.93 -5.00
CA CYS A 155 -16.37 6.97 -4.17
C CYS A 155 -15.47 8.20 -4.00
N GLY A 156 -14.14 8.02 -3.94
CA GLY A 156 -13.21 9.16 -3.92
C GLY A 156 -13.30 9.97 -5.21
N LEU A 157 -13.39 9.30 -6.36
CA LEU A 157 -13.53 9.95 -7.68
C LEU A 157 -14.86 10.70 -7.80
N PHE A 158 -15.95 10.18 -7.23
CA PHE A 158 -17.26 10.84 -7.24
C PHE A 158 -17.34 12.06 -6.31
N LYS A 159 -16.66 12.01 -5.15
CA LYS A 159 -16.66 13.12 -4.19
C LYS A 159 -15.96 14.37 -4.73
N LYS A 160 -15.00 14.21 -5.64
CA LYS A 160 -14.24 15.33 -6.24
C LYS A 160 -15.13 16.31 -7.03
N PRO A 161 -15.96 15.89 -8.01
CA PRO A 161 -16.92 16.79 -8.67
C PRO A 161 -18.16 17.09 -7.81
N TYR A 162 -18.48 16.25 -6.82
CA TYR A 162 -19.67 16.41 -5.97
C TYR A 162 -19.30 16.43 -4.48
N PRO A 163 -18.67 17.51 -3.97
CA PRO A 163 -18.13 17.57 -2.61
C PRO A 163 -19.22 17.41 -1.53
N ASP A 164 -20.44 17.85 -1.80
CA ASP A 164 -21.56 17.79 -0.85
C ASP A 164 -22.36 16.47 -0.94
N MET A 165 -22.03 15.59 -1.89
CA MET A 165 -22.75 14.32 -2.08
C MET A 165 -22.47 13.37 -0.92
N ASP A 166 -23.50 13.06 -0.14
CA ASP A 166 -23.43 12.05 0.91
C ASP A 166 -23.56 10.64 0.31
N MET A 167 -22.65 9.74 0.67
CA MET A 167 -22.51 8.43 0.04
C MET A 167 -22.21 7.35 1.06
N VAL A 168 -22.71 6.14 0.79
CA VAL A 168 -22.30 4.90 1.45
C VAL A 168 -22.05 3.83 0.40
N LEU A 169 -21.14 2.91 0.71
CA LEU A 169 -20.92 1.71 -0.08
C LEU A 169 -21.40 0.50 0.73
N LEU A 170 -22.22 -0.34 0.11
CA LEU A 170 -22.67 -1.62 0.67
C LEU A 170 -22.06 -2.75 -0.15
N ALA A 171 -21.56 -3.78 0.53
CA ALA A 171 -20.99 -4.96 -0.11
C ALA A 171 -21.66 -6.24 0.41
N TYR A 172 -21.84 -7.20 -0.49
CA TYR A 172 -22.27 -8.55 -0.14
C TYR A 172 -21.06 -9.44 0.10
N HIS A 173 -21.12 -10.28 1.14
CA HIS A 173 -20.13 -11.34 1.31
C HIS A 173 -20.49 -12.51 0.39
N TYR A 174 -19.70 -12.70 -0.66
CA TYR A 174 -19.82 -13.83 -1.57
C TYR A 174 -18.57 -14.71 -1.47
N ARG A 175 -18.76 -16.02 -1.28
CA ARG A 175 -17.66 -17.00 -1.16
C ARG A 175 -17.89 -18.14 -2.13
N THR A 176 -16.97 -18.33 -3.07
CA THR A 176 -16.94 -19.49 -3.96
C THR A 176 -16.03 -20.55 -3.35
N SER A 177 -16.53 -21.79 -3.22
CA SER A 177 -15.71 -22.94 -2.87
C SER A 177 -15.90 -24.03 -3.93
N LEU A 178 -14.81 -24.50 -4.51
CA LEU A 178 -14.79 -25.74 -5.28
C LEU A 178 -14.52 -26.89 -4.30
N SER A 179 -15.47 -27.81 -4.18
CA SER A 179 -15.20 -29.15 -3.64
C SER A 179 -14.82 -30.03 -4.82
N GLY A 180 -13.72 -30.77 -4.68
CA GLY A 180 -13.28 -31.77 -5.66
C GLY A 180 -14.17 -33.01 -5.63
#